data_AF-A0A4Q3VMQ6-F1
#
_entry.id   AF-A0A4Q3VMQ6-F1
#
_cell.length_a   1.000
_cell.length_b   1.000
_cell.length_c   1.000
_cell.angle_alpha   90.00
_cell.angle_beta   90.00
_cell.angle_gamma   90.00
#
_symmetry.space_group_name_H-M   'P 1'
#
loop_
_entity.id
_entity.type
_entity.pdbx_description
1 polymer ?
#
loop_
_entity_poly.entity_id
_entity_poly.type
_entity_poly.pdbx_seq_one_letter_code
_entity_poly.pdbx_strand_id
1 'polypeptide(L)'
;MRQQSFKNHTQIVYSYYLFTGIPILVLIGIAINKGMGMKVFQQDLSTGNLIDGFDKIIVLGLRLSSSAINSKKHLEQLLKNHHFSKRGFELLPQGTPTNNTEVNSGFTRRENADASYEIVFNKKDAFTESNDPWQKKDGQWLAEYLGLDVGFFKQIPNAGGNDQGEARAMNTALWPATLGNFMDEMMDTVFSDTDIVQTRNFFNSYVSGRGAVPAIRIGKQPYGILPSTVFSRMNFERDQKITRLYKEISRLNGAWTEMSKKVANVSVKSPKPHQQILDVVALQASSVEFHQRYAESVDHVFGAGRLVFADKAIVDFADRVKEKGKKLLADWRIDSKKEIPILSKLFLSRHNLLSGDLVDDIPLSEFDKVRAYAASGKNYIEWLATESFDNIIRENFGGNASPTALLYLLLRHAMMEQHNLTGRQLYQERGVFADAKVAMREPDLLFVSEKETGTSKLKYLYEPEVKVTGKPDLQWPILYIP
;
A
#
# COMPACT_ATOMS: atom_id res chain seq x y z
N MET A 1 -27.66 -64.90 5.69
CA MET A 1 -26.40 -65.58 6.04
C MET A 1 -25.57 -65.81 4.78
N ARG A 2 -24.49 -65.05 4.62
CA ARG A 2 -23.20 -65.48 4.07
C ARG A 2 -22.18 -64.42 4.46
N GLN A 3 -21.42 -64.73 5.51
CA GLN A 3 -20.19 -64.05 5.87
C GLN A 3 -19.19 -64.25 4.73
N GLN A 4 -18.65 -63.17 4.19
CA GLN A 4 -17.32 -63.19 3.59
C GLN A 4 -16.45 -62.22 4.38
N SER A 5 -15.54 -62.82 5.16
CA SER A 5 -14.45 -62.15 5.85
C SER A 5 -13.43 -61.69 4.82
N PHE A 6 -13.19 -60.38 4.76
CA PHE A 6 -11.94 -59.84 4.23
C PHE A 6 -11.14 -59.27 5.40
N LYS A 7 -10.04 -59.96 5.70
CA LYS A 7 -8.99 -59.54 6.64
C LYS A 7 -8.44 -58.16 6.25
N ASN A 8 -8.31 -57.31 7.27
CA ASN A 8 -7.35 -56.22 7.44
C ASN A 8 -6.71 -55.65 6.16
N HIS A 9 -7.27 -54.55 5.65
CA HIS A 9 -6.53 -53.39 5.13
C HIS A 9 -7.52 -52.25 4.89
N THR A 10 -7.70 -51.38 5.90
CA THR A 10 -8.51 -50.17 5.74
C THR A 10 -7.67 -49.13 4.99
N GLN A 11 -7.81 -49.08 3.66
CA GLN A 11 -7.35 -47.96 2.84
C GLN A 11 -8.47 -46.91 2.79
N ILE A 12 -8.20 -45.70 3.28
CA ILE A 12 -9.07 -44.54 3.06
C ILE A 12 -8.40 -43.68 1.99
N VAL A 13 -9.10 -43.43 0.87
CA VAL A 13 -8.61 -42.71 -0.30
C VAL A 13 -9.52 -41.51 -0.59
N TYR A 14 -8.93 -40.34 -0.81
CA TYR A 14 -9.61 -39.16 -1.33
C TYR A 14 -9.29 -38.99 -2.82
N SER A 15 -10.32 -38.92 -3.68
CA SER A 15 -10.19 -38.48 -5.07
C SER A 15 -11.41 -37.66 -5.51
N TYR A 16 -11.17 -36.72 -6.42
CA TYR A 16 -12.16 -35.81 -7.01
C TYR A 16 -13.32 -36.57 -7.65
N TYR A 17 -14.55 -36.11 -7.38
CA TYR A 17 -15.78 -36.61 -8.01
C TYR A 17 -15.71 -36.45 -9.54
N LEU A 18 -15.65 -37.58 -10.25
CA LEU A 18 -16.04 -37.69 -11.65
C LEU A 18 -17.11 -38.77 -11.75
N PHE A 19 -18.34 -38.32 -12.00
CA PHE A 19 -19.53 -39.12 -12.25
C PHE A 19 -19.31 -40.02 -13.49
N THR A 20 -18.77 -41.22 -13.31
CA THR A 20 -19.00 -42.41 -14.18
C THR A 20 -18.48 -43.65 -13.45
N GLY A 21 -19.30 -44.68 -13.32
CA GLY A 21 -19.03 -45.90 -12.53
C GLY A 21 -17.92 -46.81 -13.07
N ILE A 22 -16.66 -46.36 -12.99
CA ILE A 22 -15.46 -47.19 -13.15
C ILE A 22 -14.99 -47.61 -11.74
N PRO A 23 -14.56 -48.87 -11.50
CA PRO A 23 -14.09 -49.28 -10.18
C PRO A 23 -12.94 -48.39 -9.70
N ILE A 24 -13.14 -47.73 -8.56
CA ILE A 24 -12.23 -46.76 -7.93
C ILE A 24 -10.77 -47.26 -7.87
N LEU A 25 -10.56 -48.57 -7.68
CA LEU A 25 -9.24 -49.22 -7.65
C LEU A 25 -8.47 -49.15 -8.97
N VAL A 26 -9.14 -49.26 -10.12
CA VAL A 26 -8.49 -49.21 -11.44
C VAL A 26 -8.01 -47.79 -11.74
N LEU A 27 -8.82 -46.79 -11.38
CA LEU A 27 -8.47 -45.37 -11.53
C LEU A 27 -7.31 -44.96 -10.62
N ILE A 28 -7.20 -45.51 -9.41
CA ILE A 28 -6.08 -45.25 -8.51
C ILE A 28 -4.77 -45.82 -9.08
N GLY A 29 -4.79 -47.06 -9.58
CA GLY A 29 -3.61 -47.66 -10.22
C GLY A 29 -3.12 -46.83 -11.42
N ILE A 30 -4.05 -46.38 -12.25
CA ILE A 30 -3.75 -45.50 -13.40
C ILE A 30 -3.24 -44.13 -12.92
N ALA A 31 -3.85 -43.53 -11.90
CA ALA A 31 -3.42 -42.24 -11.37
C ALA A 31 -2.00 -42.30 -10.79
N ILE A 32 -1.67 -43.35 -10.03
CA ILE A 32 -0.31 -43.55 -9.50
C ILE A 32 0.68 -43.75 -10.65
N ASN A 33 0.37 -44.61 -11.62
CA ASN A 33 1.24 -44.84 -12.77
C ASN A 33 1.45 -43.59 -13.63
N LYS A 34 0.45 -42.69 -13.71
CA LYS A 34 0.56 -41.40 -14.40
C LYS A 34 1.14 -40.28 -13.52
N GLY A 35 1.58 -40.58 -12.29
CA GLY A 35 2.13 -39.60 -11.35
C GLY A 35 1.09 -38.60 -10.80
N MET A 36 -0.20 -38.88 -10.97
CA MET A 36 -1.32 -38.07 -10.49
C MET A 36 -1.91 -38.58 -9.16
N GLY A 37 -1.34 -39.64 -8.59
CA GLY A 37 -1.76 -40.20 -7.31
C GLY A 37 -0.57 -40.72 -6.50
N MET A 38 -0.71 -40.71 -5.18
CA MET A 38 0.26 -41.30 -4.25
C MET A 38 -0.47 -42.20 -3.26
N LYS A 39 0.23 -43.24 -2.78
CA LYS A 39 -0.22 -44.04 -1.64
C LYS A 39 0.54 -43.56 -0.41
N VAL A 40 -0.20 -43.36 0.68
CA VAL A 40 0.36 -43.11 2.00
C VAL A 40 0.02 -44.32 2.85
N PHE A 41 1.04 -44.94 3.43
CA PHE A 41 0.87 -46.09 4.32
C PHE A 41 0.99 -45.65 5.77
N GLN A 42 0.40 -46.41 6.70
CA GLN A 42 0.43 -46.10 8.13
C GLN A 42 1.87 -45.92 8.65
N GLN A 43 2.82 -46.67 8.10
CA GLN A 43 4.24 -46.61 8.42
C GLN A 43 4.94 -45.31 7.95
N ASP A 44 4.35 -44.58 7.01
CA ASP A 44 4.90 -43.32 6.50
C ASP A 44 4.52 -42.12 7.38
N LEU A 45 3.63 -42.34 8.36
CA LEU A 45 3.12 -41.32 9.26
C LEU A 45 3.99 -41.26 10.53
N SER A 46 4.55 -40.09 10.81
CA SER A 46 5.25 -39.84 12.08
C SER A 46 4.30 -39.68 13.26
N THR A 47 3.05 -39.28 13.01
CA THR A 47 1.97 -39.12 14.00
C THR A 47 0.61 -39.34 13.33
N GLY A 48 -0.39 -39.76 14.11
CA GLY A 48 -1.76 -40.02 13.63
C GLY A 48 -1.97 -41.45 13.09
N ASN A 49 -3.24 -41.78 12.85
CA ASN A 49 -3.67 -43.10 12.40
C ASN A 49 -4.65 -42.95 11.22
N LEU A 50 -4.40 -43.70 10.14
CA LEU A 50 -5.28 -43.74 8.98
C LEU A 50 -6.71 -44.17 9.32
N ILE A 51 -6.90 -44.95 10.39
CA ILE A 51 -8.23 -45.39 10.87
C ILE A 51 -9.03 -44.21 11.43
N ASP A 52 -8.38 -43.36 12.23
CA ASP A 52 -9.02 -42.19 12.85
C ASP A 52 -9.21 -41.06 11.81
N GLY A 53 -8.44 -41.11 10.72
CA GLY A 53 -8.49 -40.14 9.62
C GLY A 53 -7.71 -38.87 9.94
N PHE A 54 -7.87 -37.86 9.08
CA PHE A 54 -7.23 -36.55 9.24
C PHE A 54 -8.26 -35.45 9.05
N ASP A 55 -8.26 -34.47 9.95
CA ASP A 55 -9.07 -33.26 9.79
C ASP A 55 -8.57 -32.37 8.63
N LYS A 56 -7.27 -32.45 8.31
CA LYS A 56 -6.63 -31.64 7.26
C LYS A 56 -5.47 -32.40 6.61
N ILE A 57 -5.49 -32.43 5.27
CA ILE A 57 -4.38 -32.94 4.46
C ILE A 57 -3.78 -31.75 3.69
N ILE A 58 -2.48 -31.50 3.86
CA ILE A 58 -1.74 -30.48 3.12
C ILE A 58 -0.79 -31.20 2.17
N VAL A 59 -1.00 -31.02 0.86
CA VAL A 59 -0.12 -31.58 -0.18
C VAL A 59 0.76 -30.47 -0.73
N LEU A 60 2.08 -30.62 -0.56
CA LEU A 60 3.07 -29.70 -1.10
C LEU A 60 3.83 -30.35 -2.25
N GLY A 61 3.62 -29.88 -3.47
CA GLY A 61 4.39 -30.30 -4.64
C GLY A 61 5.70 -29.53 -4.72
N LEU A 62 6.82 -30.20 -4.51
CA LEU A 62 8.17 -29.63 -4.68
C LEU A 62 8.85 -30.23 -5.91
N ARG A 63 9.33 -29.37 -6.81
CA ARG A 63 10.12 -29.80 -7.97
C ARG A 63 11.61 -29.75 -7.63
N LEU A 64 12.07 -30.75 -6.87
CA LEU A 64 13.47 -30.81 -6.40
C LEU A 64 14.46 -31.33 -7.46
N SER A 65 13.97 -31.97 -8.52
CA SER A 65 14.79 -32.59 -9.58
C SER A 65 15.25 -31.62 -10.67
N SER A 66 14.93 -30.33 -10.58
CA SER A 66 15.23 -29.33 -11.61
C SER A 66 16.06 -28.18 -11.05
N SER A 67 17.11 -27.80 -11.77
CA SER A 67 17.90 -26.61 -11.44
C SER A 67 17.06 -25.33 -11.59
N ALA A 68 17.51 -24.22 -11.00
CA ALA A 68 16.87 -22.91 -11.17
C ALA A 68 16.73 -22.53 -12.65
N ILE A 69 17.77 -22.78 -13.45
CA ILE A 69 17.78 -22.51 -14.90
C ILE A 69 16.71 -23.32 -15.62
N ASN A 70 16.61 -24.62 -15.34
CA ASN A 70 15.60 -25.48 -15.98
C ASN A 70 14.19 -25.14 -15.50
N SER A 71 14.01 -24.83 -14.22
CA SER A 71 12.71 -24.42 -13.66
C SER A 71 12.23 -23.11 -14.28
N LYS A 72 13.11 -22.12 -14.47
CA LYS A 72 12.84 -20.90 -15.24
C LYS A 72 12.32 -21.24 -16.64
N LYS A 73 13.06 -22.02 -17.43
CA LYS A 73 12.66 -22.43 -18.79
C LYS A 73 11.29 -23.13 -18.83
N HIS A 74 11.02 -24.02 -17.87
CA HIS A 74 9.71 -24.69 -17.80
C HIS A 74 8.57 -23.74 -17.46
N LEU A 75 8.78 -22.78 -16.56
CA LEU A 75 7.78 -21.77 -16.22
C LEU A 75 7.53 -20.85 -17.41
N GLU A 76 8.58 -20.37 -18.08
CA GLU A 76 8.45 -19.59 -19.31
C GLU A 76 7.67 -20.35 -20.38
N GLN A 77 7.98 -21.65 -20.57
CA GLN A 77 7.25 -22.48 -21.52
C GLN A 77 5.79 -22.68 -21.10
N LEU A 78 5.50 -22.83 -19.81
CA LEU A 78 4.13 -22.95 -19.30
C LEU A 78 3.32 -21.68 -19.59
N LEU A 79 3.90 -20.50 -19.34
CA LEU A 79 3.25 -19.21 -19.61
C LEU A 79 3.06 -19.00 -21.12
N LYS A 80 4.06 -19.33 -21.94
CA LYS A 80 3.94 -19.32 -23.41
C LYS A 80 2.82 -20.24 -23.88
N ASN A 81 2.74 -21.46 -23.34
CA ASN A 81 1.67 -22.40 -23.68
C ASN A 81 0.29 -21.84 -23.30
N HIS A 82 0.16 -21.16 -22.16
CA HIS A 82 -1.09 -20.50 -21.78
C HIS A 82 -1.44 -19.36 -22.74
N HIS A 83 -0.49 -18.50 -23.06
CA HIS A 83 -0.65 -17.38 -23.98
C HIS A 83 -1.17 -17.83 -25.35
N PHE A 84 -0.56 -18.86 -25.94
CA PHE A 84 -0.98 -19.39 -27.24
C PHE A 84 -2.13 -20.41 -27.18
N SER A 85 -2.69 -20.67 -25.99
CA SER A 85 -3.86 -21.54 -25.85
C SER A 85 -5.17 -20.76 -25.95
N LYS A 86 -6.28 -21.47 -26.16
CA LYS A 86 -7.64 -20.91 -26.08
C LYS A 86 -7.98 -20.27 -24.72
N ARG A 87 -7.18 -20.50 -23.68
CA ARG A 87 -7.37 -19.89 -22.36
C ARG A 87 -6.71 -18.51 -22.27
N GLY A 88 -5.69 -18.23 -23.08
CA GLY A 88 -4.94 -16.99 -23.02
C GLY A 88 -4.11 -16.81 -21.75
N PHE A 89 -3.29 -15.76 -21.80
CA PHE A 89 -2.49 -15.24 -20.69
C PHE A 89 -2.32 -13.74 -20.90
N GLU A 90 -2.64 -12.97 -19.87
CA GLU A 90 -2.53 -11.50 -19.86
C GLU A 90 -2.14 -11.00 -18.47
N LEU A 91 -1.58 -9.78 -18.43
CA LEU A 91 -1.55 -9.02 -17.18
C LEU A 91 -2.94 -8.42 -16.95
N LEU A 92 -3.32 -8.32 -15.69
CA LEU A 92 -4.62 -7.82 -15.28
C LEU A 92 -4.47 -6.41 -14.71
N PRO A 93 -4.98 -5.36 -15.39
CA PRO A 93 -4.98 -4.01 -14.86
C PRO A 93 -5.70 -3.92 -13.51
N GLN A 94 -5.22 -3.04 -12.64
CA GLN A 94 -5.88 -2.76 -11.37
C GLN A 94 -7.31 -2.24 -11.57
N GLY A 95 -8.17 -2.52 -10.59
CA GLY A 95 -9.59 -2.16 -10.66
C GLY A 95 -10.43 -2.97 -11.65
N THR A 96 -9.85 -3.91 -12.41
CA THR A 96 -10.61 -4.74 -13.36
C THR A 96 -11.71 -5.54 -12.65
N PRO A 97 -13.00 -5.37 -13.00
CA PRO A 97 -14.09 -6.10 -12.37
C PRO A 97 -13.96 -7.61 -12.61
N THR A 98 -14.06 -8.41 -11.55
CA THR A 98 -13.97 -9.87 -11.63
C THR A 98 -15.31 -10.56 -11.89
N ASN A 99 -16.41 -9.86 -11.61
CA ASN A 99 -17.78 -10.33 -11.79
C ASN A 99 -18.60 -9.33 -12.61
N ASN A 100 -19.60 -9.83 -13.33
CA ASN A 100 -20.57 -8.97 -14.01
C ASN A 100 -21.55 -8.44 -12.95
N THR A 101 -21.47 -7.14 -12.68
CA THR A 101 -22.40 -6.43 -11.80
C THR A 101 -23.02 -5.29 -12.59
N GLU A 102 -23.00 -4.06 -12.09
CA GLU A 102 -23.39 -2.86 -12.84
C GLU A 102 -22.45 -2.59 -14.02
N VAL A 103 -21.19 -3.07 -13.90
CA VAL A 103 -20.18 -3.06 -14.95
C VAL A 103 -19.85 -4.49 -15.35
N ASN A 104 -19.54 -4.70 -16.64
CA ASN A 104 -19.09 -5.99 -17.13
C ASN A 104 -17.77 -6.40 -16.49
N SER A 105 -17.61 -7.70 -16.22
CA SER A 105 -16.32 -8.27 -15.86
C SER A 105 -15.30 -7.98 -16.96
N GLY A 106 -14.05 -7.78 -16.58
CA GLY A 106 -12.98 -7.61 -17.56
C GLY A 106 -12.64 -8.89 -18.33
N PHE A 107 -13.34 -10.02 -18.10
CA PHE A 107 -13.10 -11.27 -18.81
C PHE A 107 -13.99 -11.38 -20.06
N THR A 108 -13.35 -11.63 -21.20
CA THR A 108 -14.03 -12.04 -22.42
C THR A 108 -13.45 -13.35 -22.95
N ARG A 109 -14.33 -14.24 -23.45
CA ARG A 109 -13.90 -15.47 -24.14
C ARG A 109 -13.40 -15.20 -25.55
N ARG A 110 -13.88 -14.11 -26.18
CA ARG A 110 -13.45 -13.69 -27.51
C ARG A 110 -12.36 -12.66 -27.35
N GLU A 111 -11.22 -12.91 -27.96
CA GLU A 111 -10.14 -11.96 -28.08
C GLU A 111 -10.60 -10.75 -28.91
N ASN A 112 -10.17 -9.56 -28.52
CA ASN A 112 -10.36 -8.36 -29.32
C ASN A 112 -9.27 -8.35 -30.41
N ALA A 113 -9.67 -8.71 -31.63
CA ALA A 113 -8.74 -8.83 -32.76
C ALA A 113 -8.00 -7.52 -33.05
N ASP A 114 -8.64 -6.36 -32.89
CA ASP A 114 -8.00 -5.07 -33.15
C ASP A 114 -6.91 -4.77 -32.12
N ALA A 115 -7.18 -5.08 -30.84
CA ALA A 115 -6.22 -4.89 -29.76
C ALA A 115 -5.04 -5.86 -29.86
N SER A 116 -5.26 -7.11 -30.29
CA SER A 116 -4.20 -8.09 -30.42
C SER A 116 -3.46 -8.03 -31.76
N TYR A 117 -4.03 -7.42 -32.80
CA TYR A 117 -3.41 -7.35 -34.12
C TYR A 117 -2.03 -6.69 -34.08
N GLU A 118 -1.95 -5.53 -33.41
CA GLU A 118 -0.70 -4.76 -33.27
C GLU A 118 0.40 -5.55 -32.55
N ILE A 119 0.03 -6.31 -31.53
CA ILE A 119 0.98 -7.11 -30.75
C ILE A 119 1.40 -8.35 -31.56
N VAL A 120 0.44 -9.10 -32.11
CA VAL A 120 0.68 -10.41 -32.73
C VAL A 120 1.28 -10.29 -34.14
N PHE A 121 0.76 -9.39 -34.98
CA PHE A 121 1.14 -9.30 -36.39
C PHE A 121 2.19 -8.22 -36.65
N ASN A 122 2.07 -7.05 -36.02
CA ASN A 122 3.07 -5.99 -36.17
C ASN A 122 4.28 -6.19 -35.24
N LYS A 123 4.22 -7.18 -34.32
CA LYS A 123 5.26 -7.45 -33.31
C LYS A 123 5.65 -6.20 -32.54
N LYS A 124 4.69 -5.29 -32.33
CA LYS A 124 4.94 -4.06 -31.61
C LYS A 124 5.10 -4.41 -30.13
N ASP A 125 6.30 -4.16 -29.61
CA ASP A 125 6.56 -4.33 -28.18
C ASP A 125 5.61 -3.42 -27.37
N ALA A 126 4.93 -4.01 -26.39
CA ALA A 126 4.02 -3.30 -25.49
C ALA A 126 4.75 -2.28 -24.60
N PHE A 127 6.06 -2.44 -24.41
CA PHE A 127 6.88 -1.53 -23.63
C PHE A 127 8.35 -1.55 -24.03
N THR A 128 9.04 -0.45 -23.73
CA THR A 128 10.50 -0.36 -23.73
C THR A 128 11.01 -0.56 -22.31
N GLU A 129 12.10 -1.31 -22.17
CA GLU A 129 12.72 -1.54 -20.87
C GLU A 129 13.27 -0.24 -20.29
N SER A 130 13.02 -0.01 -19.00
CA SER A 130 13.55 1.12 -18.27
C SER A 130 14.22 0.66 -16.98
N ASN A 131 15.37 1.27 -16.66
CA ASN A 131 16.01 1.10 -15.36
C ASN A 131 15.39 2.03 -14.30
N ASP A 132 14.64 3.05 -14.72
CA ASP A 132 13.93 3.95 -13.82
C ASP A 132 12.67 3.25 -13.27
N PRO A 133 12.59 2.98 -11.94
CA PRO A 133 11.43 2.33 -11.32
C PRO A 133 10.10 3.06 -11.54
N TRP A 134 10.11 4.38 -11.77
CA TRP A 134 8.90 5.16 -12.02
C TRP A 134 8.41 5.09 -13.47
N GLN A 135 9.29 4.69 -14.41
CA GLN A 135 8.96 4.55 -15.83
C GLN A 135 8.83 3.07 -16.26
N LYS A 136 9.21 2.14 -15.38
CA LYS A 136 9.14 0.70 -15.61
C LYS A 136 7.69 0.23 -15.72
N LYS A 137 7.37 -0.46 -16.82
CA LYS A 137 6.03 -0.99 -17.09
C LYS A 137 5.78 -2.30 -16.35
N ASP A 138 4.50 -2.62 -16.16
CA ASP A 138 4.07 -3.78 -15.38
C ASP A 138 4.61 -5.11 -15.92
N GLY A 139 4.71 -5.27 -17.24
CA GLY A 139 5.30 -6.45 -17.86
C GLY A 139 6.77 -6.66 -17.49
N GLN A 140 7.54 -5.56 -17.42
CA GLN A 140 8.94 -5.61 -16.98
C GLN A 140 9.03 -5.95 -15.48
N TRP A 141 8.18 -5.34 -14.64
CA TRP A 141 8.12 -5.65 -13.22
C TRP A 141 7.86 -7.13 -12.97
N LEU A 142 6.84 -7.70 -13.62
CA LEU A 142 6.50 -9.12 -13.48
C LEU A 142 7.67 -10.03 -13.91
N ALA A 143 8.29 -9.72 -15.04
CA ALA A 143 9.42 -10.50 -15.56
C ALA A 143 10.61 -10.48 -14.58
N GLU A 144 11.01 -9.30 -14.11
CA GLU A 144 12.15 -9.15 -13.21
C GLU A 144 11.91 -9.78 -11.83
N TYR A 145 10.72 -9.58 -11.24
CA TYR A 145 10.38 -10.15 -9.93
C TYR A 145 10.38 -11.68 -9.94
N LEU A 146 9.96 -12.29 -11.05
CA LEU A 146 9.94 -13.75 -11.22
C LEU A 146 11.24 -14.31 -11.83
N GLY A 147 12.17 -13.45 -12.23
CA GLY A 147 13.42 -13.84 -12.89
C GLY A 147 13.23 -14.43 -14.29
N LEU A 148 12.18 -14.03 -15.01
CA LEU A 148 11.79 -14.53 -16.33
C LEU A 148 12.36 -13.67 -17.47
N ASP A 149 12.31 -14.18 -18.69
CA ASP A 149 12.64 -13.43 -19.91
C ASP A 149 11.68 -12.25 -20.15
N VAL A 150 12.22 -11.02 -20.11
CA VAL A 150 11.47 -9.77 -20.35
C VAL A 150 10.94 -9.72 -21.78
N GLY A 151 11.67 -10.29 -22.75
CA GLY A 151 11.29 -10.27 -24.16
C GLY A 151 9.93 -10.93 -24.41
N PHE A 152 9.62 -12.02 -23.71
CA PHE A 152 8.30 -12.66 -23.76
C PHE A 152 7.19 -11.72 -23.30
N PHE A 153 7.39 -10.95 -22.22
CA PHE A 153 6.34 -10.09 -21.66
C PHE A 153 6.03 -8.87 -22.52
N LYS A 154 6.92 -8.44 -23.40
CA LYS A 154 6.64 -7.36 -24.36
C LYS A 154 5.50 -7.69 -25.32
N GLN A 155 5.17 -8.96 -25.47
CA GLN A 155 4.13 -9.45 -26.37
C GLN A 155 2.85 -9.88 -25.63
N ILE A 156 2.76 -9.60 -24.33
CA ILE A 156 1.61 -9.98 -23.50
C ILE A 156 0.62 -8.82 -23.41
N PRO A 157 -0.70 -9.07 -23.56
CA PRO A 157 -1.71 -8.04 -23.37
C PRO A 157 -1.58 -7.36 -21.99
N ASN A 158 -1.80 -6.04 -21.99
CA ASN A 158 -1.69 -5.16 -20.82
C ASN A 158 -0.29 -5.06 -20.19
N ALA A 159 0.75 -5.66 -20.80
CA ALA A 159 2.11 -5.59 -20.25
C ALA A 159 2.73 -4.18 -20.26
N GLY A 160 2.21 -3.28 -21.10
CA GLY A 160 2.57 -1.87 -21.14
C GLY A 160 1.90 -1.00 -20.06
N GLY A 161 1.18 -1.61 -19.11
CA GLY A 161 0.53 -0.91 -17.99
C GLY A 161 1.50 -0.16 -17.07
N ASN A 162 0.93 0.76 -16.29
CA ASN A 162 1.66 1.63 -15.36
C ASN A 162 1.25 1.43 -13.90
N ASP A 163 0.54 0.36 -13.55
CA ASP A 163 -0.10 0.22 -12.24
C ASP A 163 0.92 0.33 -11.10
N GLN A 164 2.10 -0.27 -11.29
CA GLN A 164 3.22 -0.20 -10.34
C GLN A 164 3.89 1.18 -10.32
N GLY A 165 4.06 1.82 -11.48
CA GLY A 165 4.65 3.15 -11.59
C GLY A 165 3.76 4.22 -10.92
N GLU A 166 2.45 4.16 -11.17
CA GLU A 166 1.45 5.05 -10.60
C GLU A 166 1.34 4.89 -9.07
N ALA A 167 1.37 3.67 -8.54
CA ALA A 167 1.41 3.44 -7.09
C ALA A 167 2.59 4.15 -6.42
N ARG A 168 3.77 4.06 -7.05
CA ARG A 168 4.99 4.70 -6.57
C ARG A 168 4.93 6.22 -6.70
N ALA A 169 4.40 6.72 -7.81
CA ALA A 169 4.20 8.14 -8.02
C ALA A 169 3.26 8.72 -6.95
N MET A 170 2.15 8.04 -6.66
CA MET A 170 1.19 8.46 -5.64
C MET A 170 1.79 8.42 -4.22
N ASN A 171 2.54 7.36 -3.88
CA ASN A 171 3.28 7.29 -2.61
C ASN A 171 4.28 8.44 -2.47
N THR A 172 5.04 8.74 -3.53
CA THR A 172 5.99 9.86 -3.54
C THR A 172 5.28 11.19 -3.37
N ALA A 173 4.16 11.40 -4.06
CA ALA A 173 3.42 12.66 -4.04
C ALA A 173 2.73 12.92 -2.71
N LEU A 174 2.18 11.87 -2.06
CA LEU A 174 1.45 11.99 -0.79
C LEU A 174 2.35 11.90 0.45
N TRP A 175 3.57 11.38 0.33
CA TRP A 175 4.51 11.28 1.45
C TRP A 175 4.61 12.56 2.30
N PRO A 176 4.82 13.77 1.71
CA PRO A 176 5.04 14.98 2.48
C PRO A 176 3.86 15.35 3.38
N ALA A 177 2.61 15.24 2.89
CA ALA A 177 1.42 15.56 3.68
C ALA A 177 1.01 14.47 4.67
N THR A 178 1.48 13.24 4.49
CA THR A 178 1.07 12.08 5.28
C THR A 178 2.15 11.71 6.31
N LEU A 179 2.92 10.66 6.03
CA LEU A 179 3.95 10.16 6.94
C LEU A 179 5.09 11.17 7.13
N GLY A 180 5.43 11.95 6.10
CA GLY A 180 6.45 12.99 6.17
C GLY A 180 6.14 14.03 7.23
N ASN A 181 4.99 14.70 7.11
CA ASN A 181 4.53 15.69 8.10
C ASN A 181 4.35 15.07 9.50
N PHE A 182 3.81 13.85 9.58
CA PHE A 182 3.68 13.16 10.87
C PHE A 182 5.05 12.93 11.54
N MET A 183 6.05 12.46 10.80
CA MET A 183 7.38 12.19 11.36
C MET A 183 8.15 13.47 11.68
N ASP A 184 8.02 14.49 10.84
CA ASP A 184 8.79 15.74 10.96
C ASP A 184 8.25 16.69 12.02
N GLU A 185 6.93 16.90 12.05
CA GLU A 185 6.26 17.89 12.92
C GLU A 185 5.62 17.24 14.15
N MET A 186 4.79 16.19 13.96
CA MET A 186 4.04 15.58 15.09
C MET A 186 4.93 14.75 16.01
N MET A 187 5.91 14.06 15.43
CA MET A 187 6.86 13.21 16.13
C MET A 187 8.26 13.83 16.18
N ASP A 188 8.34 15.16 16.16
CA ASP A 188 9.62 15.85 16.32
C ASP A 188 10.35 15.36 17.58
N THR A 189 11.67 15.38 17.51
CA THR A 189 12.63 14.80 18.49
C THR A 189 12.71 13.27 18.56
N VAL A 190 11.75 12.55 17.99
CA VAL A 190 11.76 11.06 17.93
C VAL A 190 12.57 10.56 16.75
N PHE A 191 12.39 11.17 15.58
CA PHE A 191 13.07 10.79 14.34
C PHE A 191 14.11 11.84 13.94
N SER A 192 15.30 11.40 13.55
CA SER A 192 16.26 12.29 12.90
C SER A 192 15.86 12.54 11.43
N ASP A 193 16.32 13.64 10.84
CA ASP A 193 16.09 13.91 9.40
C ASP A 193 16.59 12.75 8.52
N THR A 194 17.68 12.11 8.95
CA THR A 194 18.22 10.92 8.28
C THR A 194 17.24 9.74 8.35
N ASP A 195 16.58 9.52 9.49
CA ASP A 195 15.57 8.46 9.62
C ASP A 195 14.35 8.76 8.74
N ILE A 196 13.90 10.02 8.68
CA ILE A 196 12.78 10.45 7.84
C ILE A 196 13.10 10.21 6.36
N VAL A 197 14.28 10.62 5.88
CA VAL A 197 14.69 10.41 4.49
C VAL A 197 14.85 8.93 4.16
N GLN A 198 15.45 8.15 5.06
CA GLN A 198 15.59 6.70 4.85
C GLN A 198 14.23 6.00 4.80
N THR A 199 13.29 6.41 5.66
CA THR A 199 11.94 5.86 5.67
C THR A 199 11.18 6.26 4.40
N ARG A 200 11.29 7.52 3.95
CA ARG A 200 10.75 7.98 2.66
C ARG A 200 11.24 7.12 1.50
N ASN A 201 12.55 6.91 1.42
CA ASN A 201 13.17 6.14 0.35
C ASN A 201 12.68 4.68 0.37
N PHE A 202 12.59 4.07 1.56
CA PHE A 202 12.06 2.71 1.69
C PHE A 202 10.58 2.63 1.29
N PHE A 203 9.74 3.55 1.78
CA PHE A 203 8.31 3.60 1.49
C PHE A 203 8.05 3.76 -0.01
N ASN A 204 8.69 4.74 -0.65
CA ASN A 204 8.51 5.00 -2.09
C ASN A 204 9.04 3.86 -2.98
N SER A 205 10.01 3.08 -2.48
CA SER A 205 10.68 2.02 -3.25
C SER A 205 10.11 0.62 -3.02
N TYR A 206 9.51 0.33 -1.87
CA TYR A 206 9.17 -1.05 -1.51
C TYR A 206 7.76 -1.24 -0.95
N VAL A 207 7.06 -0.16 -0.61
CA VAL A 207 5.68 -0.23 -0.11
C VAL A 207 4.73 0.11 -1.26
N SER A 208 3.74 -0.75 -1.49
CA SER A 208 2.71 -0.55 -2.51
C SER A 208 1.37 -1.08 -2.00
N GLY A 209 0.33 -0.25 -2.09
CA GLY A 209 -1.05 -0.67 -1.80
C GLY A 209 -1.64 -1.63 -2.85
N ARG A 210 -1.00 -1.73 -4.02
CA ARG A 210 -1.43 -2.59 -5.15
C ARG A 210 -0.68 -3.93 -5.21
N GLY A 211 0.18 -4.22 -4.22
CA GLY A 211 1.11 -5.34 -4.25
C GLY A 211 2.36 -5.07 -5.09
N ALA A 212 3.42 -5.86 -4.88
CA ALA A 212 4.73 -5.65 -5.53
C ALA A 212 4.84 -6.27 -6.93
N VAL A 213 3.94 -7.22 -7.26
CA VAL A 213 3.96 -7.95 -8.52
C VAL A 213 2.59 -7.79 -9.18
N PRO A 214 2.53 -7.38 -10.46
CA PRO A 214 1.27 -7.26 -11.19
C PRO A 214 0.46 -8.57 -11.19
N ALA A 215 -0.86 -8.43 -11.12
CA ALA A 215 -1.77 -9.55 -11.23
C ALA A 215 -1.77 -10.11 -12.66
N ILE A 216 -1.99 -11.41 -12.79
CA ILE A 216 -2.10 -12.09 -14.08
C ILE A 216 -3.47 -12.74 -14.21
N ARG A 217 -3.90 -13.02 -15.43
CA ARG A 217 -5.06 -13.85 -15.70
C ARG A 217 -4.69 -15.04 -16.58
N ILE A 218 -5.17 -16.21 -16.20
CA ILE A 218 -5.09 -17.43 -17.02
C ILE A 218 -6.51 -17.97 -17.22
N GLY A 219 -7.01 -17.93 -18.46
CA GLY A 219 -8.41 -18.25 -18.71
C GLY A 219 -9.35 -17.30 -17.98
N LYS A 220 -10.29 -17.89 -17.23
CA LYS A 220 -11.32 -17.13 -16.48
C LYS A 220 -10.84 -16.66 -15.11
N GLN A 221 -9.62 -17.02 -14.70
CA GLN A 221 -9.20 -16.91 -13.31
C GLN A 221 -8.12 -15.83 -13.15
N PRO A 222 -8.38 -14.77 -12.36
CA PRO A 222 -7.35 -13.83 -11.94
C PRO A 222 -6.47 -14.46 -10.85
N TYR A 223 -5.17 -14.17 -10.89
CA TYR A 223 -4.20 -14.60 -9.90
C TYR A 223 -3.39 -13.40 -9.42
N GLY A 224 -3.43 -13.15 -8.11
CA GLY A 224 -2.46 -12.29 -7.44
C GLY A 224 -1.20 -13.08 -7.08
N ILE A 225 -0.04 -12.44 -7.16
CA ILE A 225 1.23 -13.05 -6.79
C ILE A 225 1.70 -12.40 -5.50
N LEU A 226 1.78 -13.19 -4.42
CA LEU A 226 2.22 -12.73 -3.11
C LEU A 226 3.52 -13.43 -2.74
N PRO A 227 4.61 -12.68 -2.47
CA PRO A 227 5.80 -13.28 -1.90
C PRO A 227 5.45 -13.82 -0.51
N SER A 228 5.84 -15.06 -0.25
CA SER A 228 5.63 -15.71 1.05
C SER A 228 6.93 -16.31 1.54
N THR A 229 7.11 -16.28 2.85
CA THR A 229 8.32 -16.75 3.52
C THR A 229 8.04 -16.98 5.00
N VAL A 230 8.96 -17.67 5.69
CA VAL A 230 8.87 -17.89 7.12
C VAL A 230 9.49 -16.69 7.83
N PHE A 231 8.66 -15.73 8.22
CA PHE A 231 9.12 -14.48 8.86
C PHE A 231 10.12 -14.76 9.99
N SER A 232 9.83 -15.71 10.88
CA SER A 232 10.71 -16.07 12.01
C SER A 232 12.11 -16.59 11.62
N ARG A 233 12.34 -16.95 10.36
CA ARG A 233 13.63 -17.40 9.82
C ARG A 233 14.31 -16.34 8.95
N MET A 234 13.67 -15.19 8.73
CA MET A 234 14.31 -14.08 8.03
C MET A 234 15.50 -13.57 8.83
N ASN A 235 16.61 -13.35 8.13
CA ASN A 235 17.82 -12.77 8.70
C ASN A 235 18.36 -11.71 7.74
N PHE A 236 18.56 -10.50 8.26
CA PHE A 236 19.03 -9.34 7.51
C PHE A 236 20.38 -8.82 8.05
N GLU A 237 21.22 -9.70 8.62
CA GLU A 237 22.53 -9.38 9.21
C GLU A 237 23.41 -8.41 8.40
N ARG A 238 23.31 -8.45 7.06
CA ARG A 238 24.10 -7.60 6.15
C ARG A 238 23.54 -6.17 6.00
N ASP A 239 22.32 -5.93 6.45
CA ASP A 239 21.66 -4.62 6.41
C ASP A 239 21.08 -4.27 7.79
N GLN A 240 21.81 -3.45 8.54
CA GLN A 240 21.39 -3.00 9.87
C GLN A 240 20.07 -2.22 9.84
N LYS A 241 19.76 -1.51 8.74
CA LYS A 241 18.54 -0.70 8.63
C LYS A 241 17.33 -1.62 8.49
N ILE A 242 17.39 -2.58 7.57
CA ILE A 242 16.34 -3.59 7.41
C ILE A 242 16.21 -4.43 8.68
N THR A 243 17.32 -4.75 9.35
CA THR A 243 17.30 -5.47 10.62
C THR A 243 16.52 -4.72 11.70
N ARG A 244 16.68 -3.39 11.82
CA ARG A 244 15.91 -2.57 12.77
C ARG A 244 14.43 -2.57 12.41
N LEU A 245 14.10 -2.30 11.13
CA LEU A 245 12.71 -2.31 10.65
C LEU A 245 12.03 -3.67 10.89
N TYR A 246 12.73 -4.77 10.60
CA TYR A 246 12.22 -6.13 10.81
C TYR A 246 11.89 -6.41 12.29
N LYS A 247 12.69 -5.90 13.24
CA LYS A 247 12.40 -6.04 14.68
C LYS A 247 11.09 -5.32 15.06
N GLU A 248 10.87 -4.12 14.56
CA GLU A 248 9.64 -3.37 14.84
C GLU A 248 8.41 -4.01 14.18
N ILE A 249 8.52 -4.43 12.92
CA ILE A 249 7.45 -5.17 12.22
C ILE A 249 7.14 -6.49 12.94
N SER A 250 8.16 -7.21 13.42
CA SER A 250 7.98 -8.46 14.17
C SER A 250 7.23 -8.23 15.49
N ARG A 251 7.43 -7.07 16.12
CA ARG A 251 6.68 -6.67 17.31
C ARG A 251 5.20 -6.41 16.99
N LEU A 252 4.93 -5.76 15.86
CA LEU A 252 3.56 -5.53 15.36
C LEU A 252 2.84 -6.82 14.95
N ASN A 253 3.58 -7.84 14.52
CA ASN A 253 3.01 -9.11 14.09
C ASN A 253 2.13 -9.78 15.18
N GLY A 254 2.47 -9.64 16.46
CA GLY A 254 1.63 -10.13 17.55
C GLY A 254 0.27 -9.43 17.59
N ALA A 255 0.25 -8.11 17.47
CA ALA A 255 -0.99 -7.32 17.42
C ALA A 255 -1.83 -7.67 16.18
N TRP A 256 -1.21 -7.77 15.00
CA TRP A 256 -1.91 -8.18 13.78
C TRP A 256 -2.46 -9.60 13.85
N THR A 257 -1.76 -10.52 14.50
CA THR A 257 -2.23 -11.89 14.73
C THR A 257 -3.47 -11.90 15.63
N GLU A 258 -3.54 -11.06 16.66
CA GLU A 258 -4.74 -10.95 17.48
C GLU A 258 -5.89 -10.25 16.74
N MET A 259 -5.59 -9.25 15.91
CA MET A 259 -6.62 -8.58 15.09
C MET A 259 -7.18 -9.50 14.01
N SER A 260 -6.37 -10.36 13.39
CA SER A 260 -6.80 -11.27 12.33
C SER A 260 -7.84 -12.29 12.81
N LYS A 261 -7.80 -12.67 14.10
CA LYS A 261 -8.82 -13.53 14.72
C LYS A 261 -10.23 -12.91 14.72
N LYS A 262 -10.32 -11.57 14.61
CA LYS A 262 -11.59 -10.84 14.56
C LYS A 262 -12.18 -10.78 13.14
N VAL A 263 -11.42 -11.17 12.12
CA VAL A 263 -11.89 -11.16 10.73
C VAL A 263 -12.80 -12.35 10.51
N ALA A 264 -14.01 -12.09 10.00
CA ALA A 264 -14.96 -13.12 9.63
C ALA A 264 -14.30 -14.10 8.63
N ASN A 265 -14.34 -15.39 8.93
CA ASN A 265 -13.74 -16.42 8.10
C ASN A 265 -14.51 -17.73 8.25
N VAL A 266 -14.37 -18.66 7.30
CA VAL A 266 -15.10 -19.94 7.28
C VAL A 266 -14.40 -21.06 8.06
N SER A 267 -13.26 -20.79 8.70
CA SER A 267 -12.47 -21.85 9.34
C SER A 267 -12.97 -22.21 10.75
N VAL A 268 -13.74 -21.32 11.39
CA VAL A 268 -14.32 -21.54 12.72
C VAL A 268 -15.76 -22.04 12.59
N LYS A 269 -16.13 -23.13 13.27
CA LYS A 269 -17.55 -23.57 13.30
C LYS A 269 -18.39 -22.55 14.08
N SER A 270 -19.36 -21.92 13.42
CA SER A 270 -20.34 -21.04 14.05
C SER A 270 -21.67 -21.77 14.29
N PRO A 271 -22.35 -21.54 15.43
CA PRO A 271 -23.73 -22.00 15.64
C PRO A 271 -24.73 -21.28 14.71
N LYS A 272 -24.31 -20.18 14.05
CA LYS A 272 -25.10 -19.44 13.05
C LYS A 272 -24.35 -19.41 11.71
N PRO A 273 -24.32 -20.52 10.96
CA PRO A 273 -23.52 -20.63 9.72
C PRO A 273 -23.94 -19.64 8.64
N HIS A 274 -25.24 -19.32 8.53
CA HIS A 274 -25.72 -18.33 7.56
C HIS A 274 -25.20 -16.92 7.86
N GLN A 275 -25.20 -16.49 9.13
CA GLN A 275 -24.68 -15.18 9.52
C GLN A 275 -23.17 -15.09 9.23
N GLN A 276 -22.42 -16.15 9.53
CA GLN A 276 -20.99 -16.20 9.26
C GLN A 276 -20.68 -16.04 7.77
N ILE A 277 -21.47 -16.64 6.88
CA ILE A 277 -21.32 -16.46 5.43
C ILE A 277 -21.62 -15.00 5.04
N LEU A 278 -22.67 -14.40 5.59
CA LEU A 278 -22.99 -12.99 5.34
C LEU A 278 -21.87 -12.06 5.81
N ASP A 279 -21.31 -12.29 6.99
CA ASP A 279 -20.20 -11.49 7.54
C ASP A 279 -18.94 -11.61 6.66
N VAL A 280 -18.67 -12.79 6.09
CA VAL A 280 -17.55 -13.01 5.15
C VAL A 280 -17.79 -12.29 3.82
N VAL A 281 -19.01 -12.36 3.28
CA VAL A 281 -19.38 -11.69 2.01
C VAL A 281 -19.43 -10.16 2.17
N ALA A 282 -19.72 -9.67 3.38
CA ALA A 282 -19.73 -8.24 3.70
C ALA A 282 -18.32 -7.62 3.81
N LEU A 283 -17.25 -8.43 3.81
CA LEU A 283 -15.89 -7.92 3.82
C LEU A 283 -15.58 -7.17 2.52
N GLN A 284 -14.97 -6.00 2.67
CA GLN A 284 -14.49 -5.18 1.56
C GLN A 284 -12.96 -5.33 1.42
N ALA A 285 -12.48 -5.39 0.18
CA ALA A 285 -11.04 -5.48 -0.10
C ALA A 285 -10.31 -4.15 0.13
N SER A 286 -11.04 -3.04 0.06
CA SER A 286 -10.58 -1.68 0.31
C SER A 286 -11.46 -1.00 1.36
N SER A 287 -10.95 0.06 1.97
CA SER A 287 -11.74 0.92 2.83
C SER A 287 -12.84 1.61 2.02
N VAL A 288 -14.09 1.43 2.44
CA VAL A 288 -15.28 2.06 1.81
C VAL A 288 -15.81 3.25 2.60
N GLU A 289 -15.39 3.40 3.86
CA GLU A 289 -15.76 4.52 4.72
C GLU A 289 -14.51 5.09 5.37
N PHE A 290 -14.45 6.42 5.44
CA PHE A 290 -13.34 7.15 6.02
C PHE A 290 -13.87 8.06 7.13
N HIS A 291 -13.14 8.12 8.24
CA HIS A 291 -13.47 8.98 9.36
C HIS A 291 -12.32 9.91 9.69
N GLN A 292 -12.66 11.14 10.02
CA GLN A 292 -11.71 12.13 10.51
C GLN A 292 -11.97 12.45 11.98
N ARG A 293 -10.91 12.86 12.66
CA ARG A 293 -10.95 13.31 14.05
C ARG A 293 -10.12 14.57 14.17
N TYR A 294 -10.70 15.62 14.74
CA TYR A 294 -9.97 16.84 15.03
C TYR A 294 -9.09 16.67 16.26
N ALA A 295 -7.96 17.35 16.25
CA ALA A 295 -7.06 17.48 17.38
C ALA A 295 -6.81 18.97 17.62
N GLU A 296 -6.84 19.38 18.87
CA GLU A 296 -6.54 20.75 19.29
C GLU A 296 -5.29 20.77 20.15
N SER A 297 -4.52 21.86 20.14
CA SER A 297 -3.40 22.00 21.07
C SER A 297 -3.90 22.17 22.50
N VAL A 298 -3.15 21.65 23.48
CA VAL A 298 -3.44 21.87 24.90
C VAL A 298 -3.51 23.36 25.21
N ASP A 299 -2.64 24.18 24.62
CA ASP A 299 -2.62 25.63 24.84
C ASP A 299 -3.90 26.33 24.34
N HIS A 300 -4.43 25.91 23.19
CA HIS A 300 -5.70 26.43 22.69
C HIS A 300 -6.86 26.08 23.62
N VAL A 301 -6.97 24.80 24.01
CA VAL A 301 -8.03 24.34 24.91
C VAL A 301 -7.90 25.00 26.29
N PHE A 302 -6.68 25.14 26.80
CA PHE A 302 -6.38 25.84 28.05
C PHE A 302 -6.80 27.31 27.99
N GLY A 303 -6.42 28.02 26.92
CA GLY A 303 -6.80 29.42 26.70
C GLY A 303 -8.31 29.62 26.67
N ALA A 304 -9.03 28.77 25.92
CA ALA A 304 -10.49 28.77 25.88
C ALA A 304 -11.11 28.41 27.26
N GLY A 305 -10.54 27.42 27.94
CA GLY A 305 -10.95 26.97 29.27
C GLY A 305 -10.84 28.05 30.34
N ARG A 306 -9.84 28.93 30.24
CA ARG A 306 -9.67 30.07 31.15
C ARG A 306 -10.83 31.06 31.07
N LEU A 307 -11.48 31.20 29.91
CA LEU A 307 -12.66 32.06 29.74
C LEU A 307 -13.89 31.52 30.49
N VAL A 308 -13.91 30.23 30.79
CA VAL A 308 -15.02 29.53 31.47
C VAL A 308 -14.62 28.90 32.81
N PHE A 309 -13.47 29.30 33.38
CA PHE A 309 -12.94 28.80 34.66
C PHE A 309 -12.75 27.27 34.75
N ALA A 310 -12.43 26.64 33.61
CA ALA A 310 -12.20 25.19 33.51
C ALA A 310 -10.71 24.82 33.32
N ASP A 311 -9.81 25.79 33.45
CA ASP A 311 -8.38 25.69 33.15
C ASP A 311 -7.69 24.56 33.93
N LYS A 312 -7.93 24.43 35.23
CA LYS A 312 -7.35 23.36 36.05
C LYS A 312 -7.76 21.95 35.58
N ALA A 313 -9.05 21.75 35.27
CA ALA A 313 -9.54 20.46 34.83
C ALA A 313 -8.96 20.04 33.48
N ILE A 314 -8.71 21.01 32.59
CA ILE A 314 -8.07 20.81 31.29
C ILE A 314 -6.61 20.40 31.47
N VAL A 315 -5.85 21.10 32.33
CA VAL A 315 -4.45 20.74 32.66
C VAL A 315 -4.38 19.33 33.22
N ASP A 316 -5.21 19.01 34.23
CA ASP A 316 -5.23 17.69 34.85
C ASP A 316 -5.55 16.58 33.81
N PHE A 317 -6.45 16.86 32.86
CA PHE A 317 -6.76 15.93 31.77
C PHE A 317 -5.62 15.79 30.77
N ALA A 318 -5.03 16.90 30.33
CA ALA A 318 -3.91 16.91 29.40
C ALA A 318 -2.70 16.14 29.96
N ASP A 319 -2.37 16.35 31.25
CA ASP A 319 -1.29 15.63 31.92
C ASP A 319 -1.55 14.13 31.96
N ARG A 320 -2.78 13.69 32.24
CA ARG A 320 -3.14 12.26 32.19
C ARG A 320 -2.98 11.66 30.79
N VAL A 321 -3.35 12.39 29.75
CA VAL A 321 -3.18 11.93 28.36
C VAL A 321 -1.69 11.86 27.99
N LYS A 322 -0.92 12.90 28.36
CA LYS A 322 0.53 12.98 28.14
C LYS A 322 1.27 11.83 28.83
N GLU A 323 0.96 11.54 30.10
CA GLU A 323 1.59 10.44 30.84
C GLU A 323 1.24 9.06 30.25
N LYS A 324 0.01 8.85 29.78
CA LYS A 324 -0.35 7.63 29.03
C LYS A 324 0.46 7.51 27.73
N GLY A 325 0.62 8.61 27.00
CA GLY A 325 1.42 8.65 25.78
C GLY A 325 2.90 8.35 26.04
N LYS A 326 3.51 8.96 27.06
CA LYS A 326 4.88 8.66 27.48
C LYS A 326 5.07 7.19 27.86
N LYS A 327 4.11 6.59 28.58
CA LYS A 327 4.14 5.17 28.93
C LYS A 327 4.13 4.29 27.67
N LEU A 328 3.26 4.61 26.70
CA LEU A 328 3.24 3.91 25.43
C LEU A 328 4.59 4.03 24.70
N LEU A 329 5.15 5.23 24.60
CA LEU A 329 6.46 5.44 23.97
C LEU A 329 7.58 4.65 24.69
N ALA A 330 7.56 4.62 26.02
CA ALA A 330 8.50 3.83 26.81
C ALA A 330 8.36 2.32 26.55
N ASP A 331 7.13 1.81 26.39
CA ASP A 331 6.91 0.42 25.96
C ASP A 331 7.59 0.19 24.61
N TRP A 332 7.49 1.15 23.68
CA TRP A 332 8.17 1.15 22.39
C TRP A 332 9.67 1.48 22.44
N ARG A 333 10.26 1.63 23.63
CA ARG A 333 11.68 1.99 23.86
C ARG A 333 12.08 3.32 23.21
N ILE A 334 11.12 4.21 23.01
CA ILE A 334 11.34 5.56 22.51
C ILE A 334 11.57 6.47 23.72
N ASP A 335 12.68 7.22 23.69
CA ASP A 335 12.98 8.18 24.75
C ASP A 335 11.97 9.34 24.70
N SER A 336 11.14 9.42 25.75
CA SER A 336 10.11 10.45 25.91
C SER A 336 10.53 11.58 26.87
N LYS A 337 11.83 11.69 27.17
CA LYS A 337 12.37 12.79 27.98
C LYS A 337 12.35 14.14 27.24
N LYS A 338 12.41 14.12 25.91
CA LYS A 338 12.22 15.31 25.08
C LYS A 338 10.73 15.59 24.88
N GLU A 339 10.41 16.85 24.64
CA GLU A 339 9.05 17.24 24.29
C GLU A 339 8.69 16.73 22.89
N ILE A 340 7.60 15.94 22.81
CA ILE A 340 7.12 15.36 21.56
C ILE A 340 5.77 16.01 21.23
N PRO A 341 5.65 16.77 20.11
CA PRO A 341 4.49 17.63 19.85
C PRO A 341 3.13 16.91 19.88
N ILE A 342 3.03 15.68 19.40
CA ILE A 342 1.77 14.92 19.40
C ILE A 342 1.19 14.71 20.81
N LEU A 343 2.04 14.70 21.85
CA LEU A 343 1.59 14.56 23.24
C LEU A 343 0.92 15.81 23.79
N SER A 344 1.09 16.94 23.10
CA SER A 344 0.43 18.22 23.40
C SER A 344 -0.80 18.45 22.53
N LYS A 345 -1.28 17.43 21.80
CA LYS A 345 -2.52 17.48 21.01
C LYS A 345 -3.62 16.63 21.68
N LEU A 346 -4.78 17.24 21.90
CA LEU A 346 -5.97 16.61 22.45
C LEU A 346 -6.91 16.22 21.32
N PHE A 347 -7.04 14.91 21.10
CA PHE A 347 -7.94 14.35 20.08
C PHE A 347 -9.37 14.28 20.61
N LEU A 348 -10.32 14.84 19.85
CA LEU A 348 -11.73 14.79 20.22
C LEU A 348 -12.25 13.35 20.23
N SER A 349 -13.08 12.99 21.21
CA SER A 349 -13.66 11.64 21.30
C SER A 349 -14.59 11.34 20.13
N ARG A 350 -15.30 12.36 19.64
CA ARG A 350 -16.18 12.27 18.47
C ARG A 350 -15.35 12.18 17.20
N HIS A 351 -15.65 11.18 16.37
CA HIS A 351 -15.18 11.09 14.99
C HIS A 351 -16.31 11.52 14.04
N ASN A 352 -15.93 12.14 12.93
CA ASN A 352 -16.85 12.59 11.89
C ASN A 352 -16.66 11.69 10.65
N LEU A 353 -17.77 11.31 10.00
CA LEU A 353 -17.71 10.69 8.69
C LEU A 353 -17.12 11.70 7.70
N LEU A 354 -16.12 11.27 6.94
CA LEU A 354 -15.57 12.07 5.86
C LEU A 354 -16.49 11.88 4.65
N SER A 355 -17.47 12.76 4.52
CA SER A 355 -18.51 12.69 3.47
C SER A 355 -18.14 13.43 2.18
N GLY A 356 -16.95 14.05 2.13
CA GLY A 356 -16.46 14.71 0.93
C GLY A 356 -15.92 13.71 -0.10
N ASP A 357 -15.67 14.21 -1.30
CA ASP A 357 -15.15 13.41 -2.40
C ASP A 357 -13.73 12.92 -2.13
N LEU A 358 -13.41 11.68 -2.52
CA LEU A 358 -12.11 11.08 -2.24
C LEU A 358 -11.04 11.50 -3.25
N VAL A 359 -11.34 11.32 -4.54
CA VAL A 359 -10.41 11.56 -5.65
C VAL A 359 -10.85 12.77 -6.46
N ASP A 360 -12.10 12.77 -6.92
CA ASP A 360 -12.69 13.80 -7.75
C ASP A 360 -14.18 13.94 -7.38
N ASP A 361 -14.83 15.04 -7.75
CA ASP A 361 -16.26 15.30 -7.48
C ASP A 361 -17.21 14.57 -8.46
N ILE A 362 -16.68 13.53 -9.11
CA ILE A 362 -17.38 12.59 -9.98
C ILE A 362 -17.20 11.17 -9.44
N PRO A 363 -18.08 10.21 -9.82
CA PRO A 363 -17.92 8.82 -9.42
C PRO A 363 -16.52 8.27 -9.74
N LEU A 364 -15.97 7.47 -8.82
CA LEU A 364 -14.66 6.84 -8.99
C LEU A 364 -14.62 6.01 -10.27
N SER A 365 -13.56 6.19 -11.06
CA SER A 365 -13.35 5.51 -12.33
C SER A 365 -11.89 5.07 -12.46
N GLU A 366 -11.69 3.91 -13.07
CA GLU A 366 -10.38 3.38 -13.45
C GLU A 366 -9.99 3.80 -14.88
N PHE A 367 -10.91 4.43 -15.62
CA PHE A 367 -10.72 4.79 -17.02
C PHE A 367 -10.81 6.30 -17.26
N ASP A 368 -11.71 6.96 -16.53
CA ASP A 368 -11.88 8.40 -16.62
C ASP A 368 -10.79 9.10 -15.81
N LYS A 369 -10.18 10.11 -16.43
CA LYS A 369 -9.20 10.95 -15.75
C LYS A 369 -9.91 11.90 -14.81
N VAL A 370 -9.17 12.40 -13.83
CA VAL A 370 -9.58 13.58 -13.05
C VAL A 370 -9.95 14.69 -14.03
N ARG A 371 -11.13 15.29 -13.84
CA ARG A 371 -11.64 16.30 -14.76
C ARG A 371 -10.80 17.58 -14.71
N ALA A 372 -10.99 18.43 -15.71
CA ALA A 372 -10.38 19.76 -15.71
C ALA A 372 -11.00 20.64 -14.61
N TYR A 373 -10.15 21.36 -13.88
CA TYR A 373 -10.54 22.33 -12.85
C TYR A 373 -10.05 23.73 -13.17
N ALA A 374 -8.82 23.86 -13.69
CA ALA A 374 -8.25 25.14 -14.03
C ALA A 374 -8.88 25.73 -15.30
N ALA A 375 -8.96 27.06 -15.38
CA ALA A 375 -9.37 27.76 -16.61
C ALA A 375 -8.49 27.40 -17.83
N SER A 376 -7.26 26.91 -17.60
CA SER A 376 -6.35 26.40 -18.62
C SER A 376 -6.72 25.01 -19.17
N GLY A 377 -7.78 24.37 -18.66
CA GLY A 377 -8.20 23.02 -19.04
C GLY A 377 -7.43 21.90 -18.35
N LYS A 378 -6.50 22.23 -17.44
CA LYS A 378 -5.72 21.24 -16.66
C LYS A 378 -6.55 20.66 -15.51
N ASN A 379 -6.30 19.38 -15.21
CA ASN A 379 -6.77 18.81 -13.95
C ASN A 379 -5.92 19.33 -12.77
N TYR A 380 -6.37 19.12 -11.52
CA TYR A 380 -5.66 19.69 -10.37
C TYR A 380 -4.27 19.07 -10.15
N ILE A 381 -3.99 17.85 -10.62
CA ILE A 381 -2.66 17.22 -10.50
C ILE A 381 -1.67 17.89 -11.47
N GLU A 382 -2.08 18.05 -12.74
CA GLU A 382 -1.31 18.78 -13.76
C GLU A 382 -1.11 20.25 -13.38
N TRP A 383 -2.14 20.87 -12.80
CA TRP A 383 -2.07 22.23 -12.27
C TRP A 383 -1.05 22.33 -11.15
N LEU A 384 -1.13 21.49 -10.10
CA LEU A 384 -0.14 21.48 -9.01
C LEU A 384 1.30 21.23 -9.50
N ALA A 385 1.48 20.42 -10.55
CA ALA A 385 2.79 20.10 -11.09
C ALA A 385 3.44 21.24 -11.91
N THR A 386 2.65 22.20 -12.40
CA THR A 386 3.13 23.21 -13.36
C THR A 386 2.86 24.65 -12.96
N GLU A 387 2.03 24.88 -11.95
CA GLU A 387 1.63 26.21 -11.51
C GLU A 387 2.63 26.81 -10.49
N SER A 388 2.66 28.14 -10.39
CA SER A 388 3.49 28.84 -9.39
C SER A 388 3.00 28.57 -7.96
N PHE A 389 3.94 28.55 -7.02
CA PHE A 389 3.63 28.32 -5.61
C PHE A 389 2.62 29.32 -5.03
N ASP A 390 2.66 30.57 -5.48
CA ASP A 390 1.69 31.62 -5.09
C ASP A 390 0.25 31.28 -5.48
N ASN A 391 0.08 30.80 -6.72
CA ASN A 391 -1.23 30.38 -7.20
C ASN A 391 -1.70 29.10 -6.49
N ILE A 392 -0.78 28.19 -6.12
CA ILE A 392 -1.07 27.01 -5.30
C ILE A 392 -1.61 27.41 -3.93
N ILE A 393 -0.94 28.31 -3.21
CA ILE A 393 -1.39 28.79 -1.89
C ILE A 393 -2.74 29.50 -2.00
N ARG A 394 -2.93 30.35 -3.03
CA ARG A 394 -4.18 31.10 -3.20
C ARG A 394 -5.31 30.29 -3.82
N GLU A 395 -5.04 29.03 -4.20
CA GLU A 395 -5.98 28.16 -4.91
C GLU A 395 -6.56 28.86 -6.16
N ASN A 396 -5.71 29.58 -6.89
CA ASN A 396 -6.14 30.39 -8.02
C ASN A 396 -6.26 29.53 -9.29
N PHE A 397 -7.43 28.94 -9.49
CA PHE A 397 -7.76 28.16 -10.69
C PHE A 397 -8.21 29.02 -11.89
N GLY A 398 -7.85 30.31 -11.91
CA GLY A 398 -8.22 31.24 -12.99
C GLY A 398 -9.69 31.65 -12.95
N GLY A 399 -10.24 31.84 -11.74
CA GLY A 399 -11.64 32.21 -11.52
C GLY A 399 -12.60 31.04 -11.32
N ASN A 400 -12.16 29.80 -11.56
CA ASN A 400 -12.92 28.60 -11.22
C ASN A 400 -12.83 28.28 -9.72
N ALA A 401 -13.83 27.56 -9.20
CA ALA A 401 -13.82 27.07 -7.82
C ALA A 401 -12.70 26.03 -7.60
N SER A 402 -12.07 26.06 -6.44
CA SER A 402 -11.05 25.07 -6.09
C SER A 402 -11.69 23.69 -5.82
N PRO A 403 -10.98 22.59 -6.16
CA PRO A 403 -11.44 21.25 -5.82
C PRO A 403 -11.54 21.07 -4.30
N THR A 404 -12.52 20.29 -3.85
CA THR A 404 -12.68 19.92 -2.43
C THR A 404 -12.38 18.45 -2.15
N ALA A 405 -11.97 17.70 -3.18
CA ALA A 405 -11.64 16.29 -3.04
C ALA A 405 -10.43 16.08 -2.13
N LEU A 406 -10.46 15.02 -1.32
CA LEU A 406 -9.41 14.70 -0.35
C LEU A 406 -8.03 14.59 -1.01
N LEU A 407 -7.95 13.95 -2.18
CA LEU A 407 -6.70 13.81 -2.92
C LEU A 407 -6.09 15.17 -3.28
N TYR A 408 -6.90 16.13 -3.74
CA TYR A 408 -6.43 17.49 -4.01
C TYR A 408 -5.90 18.17 -2.75
N LEU A 409 -6.67 18.13 -1.65
CA LEU A 409 -6.28 18.75 -0.38
C LEU A 409 -4.94 18.20 0.14
N LEU A 410 -4.76 16.88 0.06
CA LEU A 410 -3.51 16.22 0.46
C LEU A 410 -2.34 16.55 -0.48
N LEU A 411 -2.56 16.57 -1.81
CA LEU A 411 -1.49 16.91 -2.76
C LEU A 411 -1.08 18.38 -2.66
N ARG A 412 -2.03 19.29 -2.48
CA ARG A 412 -1.74 20.71 -2.23
C ARG A 412 -0.95 20.87 -0.93
N HIS A 413 -1.39 20.24 0.16
CA HIS A 413 -0.63 20.25 1.41
C HIS A 413 0.77 19.66 1.20
N ALA A 414 0.90 18.57 0.44
CA ALA A 414 2.19 17.95 0.18
C ALA A 414 3.14 18.90 -0.57
N MET A 415 2.62 19.65 -1.55
CA MET A 415 3.38 20.70 -2.25
C MET A 415 3.83 21.80 -1.29
N MET A 416 2.96 22.25 -0.39
CA MET A 416 3.31 23.25 0.63
C MET A 416 4.41 22.75 1.58
N GLU A 417 4.32 21.50 2.05
CA GLU A 417 5.36 20.92 2.90
C GLU A 417 6.69 20.72 2.17
N GLN A 418 6.67 20.35 0.88
CA GLN A 418 7.92 20.27 0.10
C GLN A 418 8.57 21.64 -0.08
N HIS A 419 7.79 22.69 -0.38
CA HIS A 419 8.35 24.05 -0.43
C HIS A 419 8.94 24.45 0.93
N ASN A 420 8.23 24.22 2.03
CA ASN A 420 8.78 24.51 3.36
C ASN A 420 10.07 23.71 3.65
N LEU A 421 10.12 22.41 3.30
CA LEU A 421 11.31 21.59 3.49
C LEU A 421 12.49 22.08 2.66
N THR A 422 12.30 22.37 1.37
CA THR A 422 13.39 22.86 0.51
C THR A 422 13.87 24.24 0.97
N GLY A 423 12.96 25.11 1.42
CA GLY A 423 13.31 26.39 2.03
C GLY A 423 14.21 26.18 3.26
N ARG A 424 13.79 25.35 4.22
CA ARG A 424 14.59 25.02 5.41
C ARG A 424 16.00 24.52 5.06
N GLN A 425 16.11 23.60 4.10
CA GLN A 425 17.39 23.05 3.67
C GLN A 425 18.32 24.14 3.11
N LEU A 426 17.80 24.99 2.22
CA LEU A 426 18.60 26.08 1.63
C LEU A 426 19.07 27.09 2.67
N TYR A 427 18.19 27.50 3.59
CA TYR A 427 18.56 28.44 4.66
C TYR A 427 19.65 27.88 5.57
N GLN A 428 19.61 26.57 5.86
CA GLN A 428 20.62 25.89 6.64
C GLN A 428 21.94 25.74 5.87
N GLU A 429 21.90 25.31 4.61
CA GLU A 429 23.08 25.16 3.74
C GLU A 429 23.82 26.49 3.52
N ARG A 430 23.07 27.60 3.45
CA ARG A 430 23.61 28.96 3.30
C ARG A 430 24.02 29.61 4.62
N GLY A 431 23.89 28.90 5.74
CA GLY A 431 24.29 29.39 7.06
C GLY A 431 23.50 30.61 7.52
N VAL A 432 22.23 30.72 7.12
CA VAL A 432 21.31 31.75 7.65
C VAL A 432 20.90 31.37 9.07
N PHE A 433 20.56 30.10 9.27
CA PHE A 433 20.26 29.52 10.58
C PHE A 433 21.23 28.39 10.91
N ALA A 434 21.64 28.30 12.17
CA ALA A 434 22.39 27.15 12.68
C ALA A 434 21.51 25.88 12.72
N ASP A 435 20.23 26.06 13.05
CA ASP A 435 19.20 25.03 13.02
C ASP A 435 17.93 25.62 12.38
N ALA A 436 17.75 25.36 11.09
CA ALA A 436 16.60 25.89 10.35
C ALA A 436 15.28 25.22 10.77
N LYS A 437 15.34 23.99 11.31
CA LYS A 437 14.15 23.28 11.79
C LYS A 437 13.54 23.99 13.00
N VAL A 438 14.39 24.42 13.93
CA VAL A 438 13.95 25.21 15.10
C VAL A 438 13.55 26.63 14.68
N ALA A 439 14.33 27.27 13.82
CA ALA A 439 14.09 28.67 13.44
C ALA A 439 12.82 28.86 12.60
N MET A 440 12.46 27.88 11.78
CA MET A 440 11.32 27.94 10.86
C MET A 440 10.15 27.05 11.30
N ARG A 441 10.11 26.64 12.58
CA ARG A 441 9.01 25.85 13.14
C ARG A 441 7.71 26.65 13.10
N GLU A 442 6.62 25.98 12.75
CA GLU A 442 5.29 26.60 12.82
C GLU A 442 4.87 26.73 14.29
N PRO A 443 4.53 27.95 14.76
CA PRO A 443 4.08 28.15 16.13
C PRO A 443 2.71 27.51 16.35
N ASP A 444 2.44 27.07 17.58
CA ASP A 444 1.14 26.46 17.93
C ASP A 444 -0.01 27.48 17.87
N LEU A 445 0.28 28.77 18.07
CA LEU A 445 -0.66 29.87 17.95
C LEU A 445 -0.01 31.06 17.21
N LEU A 446 -0.58 31.45 16.08
CA LEU A 446 -0.12 32.62 15.32
C LEU A 446 -0.56 33.91 16.04
N PHE A 447 0.39 34.83 16.27
CA PHE A 447 0.16 36.18 16.82
C PHE A 447 -0.44 36.29 18.24
N VAL A 448 -0.45 35.21 19.03
CA VAL A 448 -1.04 35.20 20.39
C VAL A 448 0.01 35.16 21.51
N SER A 449 1.25 34.76 21.21
CA SER A 449 2.29 34.48 22.21
C SER A 449 3.31 35.63 22.35
N GLU A 450 3.66 36.01 23.60
CA GLU A 450 4.74 36.97 23.89
C GLU A 450 6.15 36.41 23.63
N LYS A 451 6.30 35.08 23.59
CA LYS A 451 7.58 34.38 23.39
C LYS A 451 7.78 33.89 21.97
N GLU A 452 6.69 33.63 21.25
CA GLU A 452 6.71 33.28 19.83
C GLU A 452 6.33 34.54 19.05
N THR A 453 7.32 35.26 18.56
CA THR A 453 7.14 36.35 17.57
C THR A 453 6.68 35.83 16.19
N GLY A 454 6.18 34.59 16.14
CA GLY A 454 6.12 33.74 14.98
C GLY A 454 5.01 34.12 14.01
N THR A 455 5.42 34.65 12.87
CA THR A 455 4.69 34.55 11.61
C THR A 455 4.72 33.10 11.10
N SER A 456 3.78 32.70 10.25
CA SER A 456 3.75 31.36 9.61
C SER A 456 5.13 30.96 9.06
N LYS A 457 5.45 29.65 9.06
CA LYS A 457 6.67 29.10 8.43
C LYS A 457 6.84 29.51 6.96
N LEU A 458 5.74 29.85 6.28
CA LEU A 458 5.73 30.41 4.92
C LEU A 458 6.42 31.77 4.82
N LYS A 459 6.50 32.56 5.90
CA LYS A 459 7.11 33.89 5.93
C LYS A 459 8.52 33.89 5.35
N TYR A 460 9.33 32.91 5.72
CA TYR A 460 10.71 32.77 5.23
C TYR A 460 10.81 32.45 3.73
N LEU A 461 9.73 31.97 3.11
CA LEU A 461 9.69 31.80 1.66
C LEU A 461 9.49 33.16 0.97
N TYR A 462 8.73 34.05 1.59
CA TYR A 462 8.39 35.36 1.04
C TYR A 462 9.35 36.48 1.44
N GLU A 463 10.22 36.26 2.43
CA GLU A 463 11.24 37.23 2.79
C GLU A 463 12.46 37.12 1.86
N PRO A 464 12.92 38.23 1.28
CA PRO A 464 14.14 38.22 0.50
C PRO A 464 15.34 38.01 1.44
N GLU A 465 16.08 36.93 1.21
CA GLU A 465 17.32 36.62 1.93
C GLU A 465 18.47 36.52 0.92
N VAL A 466 19.34 37.53 0.91
CA VAL A 466 20.45 37.65 -0.07
C VAL A 466 21.36 36.43 -0.04
N LYS A 467 21.59 35.82 1.14
CA LYS A 467 22.42 34.62 1.23
C LYS A 467 21.82 33.42 0.50
N VAL A 468 20.50 33.39 0.34
CA VAL A 468 19.76 32.33 -0.33
C VAL A 468 19.51 32.66 -1.81
N THR A 469 19.06 33.88 -2.12
CA THR A 469 18.60 34.25 -3.47
C THR A 469 19.66 34.95 -4.31
N GLY A 470 20.76 35.41 -3.70
CA GLY A 470 21.82 36.16 -4.36
C GLY A 470 21.42 37.57 -4.82
N LYS A 471 20.17 37.99 -4.58
CA LYS A 471 19.63 39.31 -4.94
C LYS A 471 18.79 39.89 -3.80
N PRO A 472 18.92 41.19 -3.48
CA PRO A 472 18.25 41.80 -2.34
C PRO A 472 16.72 41.89 -2.45
N ASP A 473 16.16 41.84 -3.66
CA ASP A 473 14.71 42.00 -3.87
C ASP A 473 14.01 40.72 -4.36
N LEU A 474 14.76 39.60 -4.49
CA LEU A 474 14.20 38.37 -5.04
C LEU A 474 13.65 37.49 -3.91
N GLN A 475 12.36 37.14 -4.02
CA GLN A 475 11.69 36.18 -3.15
C GLN A 475 11.84 34.75 -3.67
N TRP A 476 11.77 33.78 -2.77
CA TRP A 476 12.07 32.39 -3.10
C TRP A 476 11.05 31.68 -4.03
N PRO A 477 9.72 31.91 -3.94
CA PRO A 477 8.72 31.31 -4.85
C PRO A 477 8.95 31.62 -6.33
N ILE A 478 9.76 32.64 -6.63
CA ILE A 478 10.05 33.11 -7.99
C ILE A 478 11.20 32.31 -8.63
N LEU A 479 11.94 31.51 -7.86
CA LEU A 479 13.06 30.69 -8.36
C LEU A 479 12.64 29.33 -8.95
N TYR A 480 11.38 28.93 -8.79
CA TYR A 480 10.84 27.68 -9.36
C TYR A 480 9.70 27.98 -10.34
N ILE A 481 10.08 28.43 -11.53
CA ILE A 481 9.30 28.25 -12.75
C ILE A 481 10.19 27.35 -13.63
N PRO A 482 9.74 26.16 -14.07
CA PRO A 482 10.52 25.33 -14.97
C PRO A 482 10.86 26.06 -16.27
#